data_AF-A0A833WDL3-F1
#
_entry.id   AF-A0A833WDL3-F1
#
_cell.length_a   1.000
_cell.length_b   1.000
_cell.length_c   1.000
_cell.angle_alpha   90.00
_cell.angle_beta   90.00
_cell.angle_gamma   90.00
#
_symmetry.space_group_name_H-M   'P 1'
#
loop_
_entity.id
_entity.type
_entity.pdbx_description
1 polymer ?
#
loop_
_entity_poly.entity_id
_entity_poly.type
_entity_poly.pdbx_seq_one_letter_code
_entity_poly.pdbx_strand_id
1 'polypeptide(L)'
;MGFFFMILMVYQEYTCSFIPKFHISIRTRYENNNGSTENCLGLSPIELIHREVDFVDIAYDELSSKHYKEEEDPKFFQSQRTGRGPLVEGWKDTTQPVMCSYKLVQASFEVWGMQTRVEDFIHRVIYLQTFVEYLNYKKCATIMFLHLQCIRDILLLGHRQAFAWIDEWYDMTLEDVRQYEQKMQAETNEKVRLRNMNNEKPATPTTPTSSVPSSPLPKSPTQSTRSWFSWS
;
A
#
# COMPACT_ATOMS: atom_id res chain seq x y z
N MET A 1 -24.81 -6.74 11.18
CA MET A 1 -23.35 -6.66 10.92
C MET A 1 -22.84 -5.32 11.41
N GLY A 2 -22.03 -5.29 12.48
CA GLY A 2 -21.47 -4.04 13.00
C GLY A 2 -20.07 -3.80 12.44
N PHE A 3 -19.91 -2.80 11.59
CA PHE A 3 -18.62 -2.47 10.99
C PHE A 3 -18.46 -0.94 11.04
N PHE A 4 -17.81 -0.43 12.07
CA PHE A 4 -17.00 0.78 11.98
C PHE A 4 -15.55 0.34 12.05
N PHE A 5 -14.72 0.70 11.08
CA PHE A 5 -13.33 0.23 10.99
C PHE A 5 -12.39 1.18 11.72
N MET A 6 -11.85 0.73 12.84
CA MET A 6 -10.58 1.24 13.32
C MET A 6 -9.46 0.33 12.83
N ILE A 7 -8.33 0.90 12.39
CA ILE A 7 -7.19 0.10 11.95
C ILE A 7 -6.05 0.35 12.92
N LEU A 8 -5.57 -0.70 13.54
CA LEU A 8 -4.32 -0.67 14.27
C LEU A 8 -3.26 -1.39 13.45
N MET A 9 -2.35 -0.63 12.87
CA MET A 9 -1.19 -1.19 12.19
C MET A 9 -0.12 -1.45 13.22
N VAL A 10 0.36 -2.66 13.19
CA VAL A 10 1.42 -3.13 14.03
C VAL A 10 2.50 -3.55 13.06
N TYR A 11 3.75 -3.14 13.23
CA TYR A 11 4.79 -3.58 12.30
C TYR A 11 6.04 -4.06 13.00
N GLN A 12 6.77 -4.94 12.33
CA GLN A 12 7.99 -5.58 12.81
C GLN A 12 9.05 -5.57 11.70
N GLU A 13 10.30 -5.30 12.08
CA GLU A 13 11.46 -5.22 11.17
C GLU A 13 12.43 -6.43 11.30
N TYR A 14 13.16 -6.67 10.19
CA TYR A 14 14.44 -7.40 9.96
C TYR A 14 14.49 -8.94 9.74
N THR A 15 15.13 -9.34 8.61
CA THR A 15 16.35 -10.20 8.53
C THR A 15 17.00 -10.11 7.13
N CYS A 16 18.33 -10.28 7.08
CA CYS A 16 19.21 -10.13 5.91
C CYS A 16 19.96 -11.44 5.55
N SER A 17 19.78 -11.98 4.33
CA SER A 17 20.76 -12.83 3.59
C SER A 17 20.30 -13.25 2.17
N PHE A 18 21.13 -13.02 1.14
CA PHE A 18 21.24 -13.74 -0.14
C PHE A 18 19.98 -14.06 -1.00
N ILE A 19 19.20 -13.03 -1.40
CA ILE A 19 18.49 -12.85 -2.71
C ILE A 19 17.65 -11.56 -2.59
N PRO A 20 17.50 -10.68 -3.60
CA PRO A 20 16.61 -9.51 -3.53
C PRO A 20 15.13 -9.92 -3.59
N LYS A 21 14.63 -10.60 -2.56
CA LYS A 21 13.22 -10.88 -2.34
C LYS A 21 12.75 -9.98 -1.21
N PHE A 22 12.11 -8.88 -1.59
CA PHE A 22 11.31 -8.14 -0.65
C PHE A 22 10.11 -9.01 -0.26
N HIS A 23 9.98 -9.29 1.03
CA HIS A 23 8.91 -10.10 1.57
C HIS A 23 8.10 -9.25 2.56
N ILE A 24 6.81 -9.08 2.26
CA ILE A 24 5.82 -8.52 3.18
C ILE A 24 4.88 -9.65 3.57
N SER A 25 4.70 -9.86 4.87
CA SER A 25 3.60 -10.65 5.43
C SER A 25 2.66 -9.73 6.19
N ILE A 26 1.36 -9.84 5.94
CA ILE A 26 0.32 -9.10 6.69
C ILE A 26 -0.58 -10.12 7.37
N ARG A 27 -0.52 -10.18 8.70
CA ARG A 27 -1.45 -10.96 9.52
C ARG A 27 -2.53 -10.04 10.05
N THR A 28 -3.81 -10.43 9.93
CA THR A 28 -4.93 -9.59 10.37
C THR A 28 -5.79 -10.31 11.41
N ARG A 29 -6.17 -9.61 12.48
CA ARG A 29 -7.23 -10.02 13.42
C ARG A 29 -8.30 -8.95 13.48
N TYR A 30 -9.56 -9.37 13.60
CA TYR A 30 -10.71 -8.47 13.77
C TYR A 30 -11.32 -8.67 15.16
N GLU A 31 -11.63 -7.58 15.85
CA GLU A 31 -12.33 -7.61 17.13
C GLU A 31 -13.37 -6.49 17.23
N ASN A 32 -14.42 -6.70 18.02
CA ASN A 32 -15.48 -5.71 18.24
C ASN A 32 -15.11 -4.75 19.38
N ASN A 33 -14.04 -3.97 19.18
CA ASN A 33 -13.58 -2.92 20.08
C ASN A 33 -12.96 -1.75 19.30
N ASN A 34 -12.56 -0.72 20.01
CA ASN A 34 -11.90 0.49 19.51
C ASN A 34 -10.35 0.36 19.54
N GLY A 35 -9.82 -0.85 19.30
CA GLY A 35 -8.37 -1.10 19.31
C GLY A 35 -7.71 -1.21 20.68
N SER A 36 -8.51 -1.45 21.72
CA SER A 36 -8.06 -1.55 23.10
C SER A 36 -7.29 -2.82 23.43
N THR A 37 -7.29 -3.84 22.55
CA THR A 37 -6.67 -5.14 22.85
C THR A 37 -5.18 -5.12 22.56
N GLU A 38 -4.37 -5.19 23.60
CA GLU A 38 -2.93 -5.38 23.47
C GLU A 38 -2.59 -6.80 22.99
N ASN A 39 -1.57 -6.90 22.14
CA ASN A 39 -1.01 -8.17 21.65
C ASN A 39 -2.04 -9.20 21.13
N CYS A 40 -3.10 -8.74 20.47
CA CYS A 40 -4.18 -9.60 19.98
C CYS A 40 -3.74 -10.68 18.97
N LEU A 41 -2.58 -10.50 18.34
CA LEU A 41 -1.98 -11.41 17.36
C LEU A 41 -0.99 -12.41 17.98
N GLY A 42 -0.83 -12.40 19.31
CA GLY A 42 -0.05 -13.39 20.05
C GLY A 42 1.44 -13.34 19.75
N LEU A 43 2.01 -12.15 19.60
CA LEU A 43 3.45 -11.96 19.42
C LEU A 43 4.19 -12.39 20.69
N SER A 44 5.39 -12.95 20.50
CA SER A 44 6.31 -13.26 21.58
C SER A 44 6.84 -11.97 22.25
N PRO A 45 7.38 -12.06 23.48
CA PRO A 45 7.97 -10.91 24.16
C PRO A 45 9.08 -10.21 23.35
N ILE A 46 9.85 -10.97 22.58
CA ILE A 46 10.93 -10.43 21.73
C ILE A 46 10.34 -9.63 20.56
N GLU A 47 9.35 -10.19 19.87
CA GLU A 47 8.67 -9.49 18.77
C GLU A 47 7.98 -8.22 19.26
N LEU A 48 7.39 -8.24 20.46
CA LEU A 48 6.73 -7.07 21.07
C LEU A 48 7.68 -5.90 21.33
N ILE A 49 8.94 -6.17 21.69
CA ILE A 49 9.93 -5.10 21.95
C ILE A 49 10.30 -4.37 20.66
N HIS A 50 10.34 -5.09 19.53
CA HIS A 50 10.67 -4.52 18.22
C HIS A 50 9.45 -4.00 17.47
N ARG A 51 8.28 -4.10 18.09
CA ARG A 51 7.01 -3.76 17.47
C ARG A 51 6.73 -2.28 17.62
N GLU A 52 6.42 -1.65 16.51
CA GLU A 52 5.80 -0.33 16.53
C GLU A 52 4.30 -0.43 16.25
N VAL A 53 3.54 0.44 16.90
CA VAL A 53 2.08 0.47 16.85
C VAL A 53 1.65 1.83 16.31
N ASP A 54 0.95 1.81 15.18
CA ASP A 54 0.41 2.97 14.48
C ASP A 54 -1.12 2.87 14.40
N PHE A 55 -1.80 3.84 15.00
CA PHE A 55 -3.25 3.92 15.00
C PHE A 55 -3.70 4.73 13.79
N VAL A 56 -4.34 4.06 12.84
CA VAL A 56 -4.84 4.71 11.63
C VAL A 56 -6.29 5.15 11.84
N ASP A 57 -6.50 6.45 11.75
CA ASP A 57 -7.81 7.10 11.88
C ASP A 57 -8.41 7.40 10.50
N ILE A 58 -9.42 6.62 10.10
CA ILE A 58 -10.03 6.78 8.79
C ILE A 58 -10.68 8.16 8.58
N ALA A 59 -11.06 8.88 9.64
CA ALA A 59 -11.70 10.20 9.52
C ALA A 59 -10.66 11.34 9.55
N TYR A 60 -9.68 11.23 10.44
CA TYR A 60 -8.79 12.35 10.80
C TYR A 60 -7.34 12.22 10.33
N ASP A 61 -6.88 11.06 9.88
CA ASP A 61 -5.56 10.97 9.28
C ASP A 61 -5.53 11.68 7.92
N GLU A 62 -4.40 12.35 7.66
CA GLU A 62 -4.19 13.04 6.39
C GLU A 62 -4.08 12.03 5.23
N LEU A 63 -4.84 12.32 4.18
CA LEU A 63 -4.75 11.63 2.90
C LEU A 63 -4.14 12.58 1.88
N SER A 64 -3.26 12.06 1.01
CA SER A 64 -2.75 12.83 -0.12
C SER A 64 -3.89 13.46 -0.93
N SER A 65 -3.76 14.74 -1.26
CA SER A 65 -4.74 15.48 -2.06
C SER A 65 -5.04 14.84 -3.42
N LYS A 66 -4.11 14.06 -3.97
CA LYS A 66 -4.31 13.29 -5.21
C LYS A 66 -5.37 12.19 -5.08
N HIS A 67 -5.50 11.63 -3.89
CA HIS A 67 -6.41 10.51 -3.60
C HIS A 67 -7.67 10.95 -2.85
N TYR A 68 -7.71 12.20 -2.36
CA TYR A 68 -8.83 12.73 -1.63
C TYR A 68 -10.05 12.93 -2.52
N LYS A 69 -11.18 12.43 -2.03
CA LYS A 69 -12.51 12.71 -2.54
C LYS A 69 -13.44 12.98 -1.37
N GLU A 70 -14.24 14.02 -1.46
CA GLU A 70 -15.12 14.44 -0.37
C GLU A 70 -16.22 13.42 -0.11
N GLU A 71 -16.74 12.81 -1.17
CA GLU A 71 -17.73 11.73 -1.11
C GLU A 71 -17.20 10.44 -0.45
N GLU A 72 -15.88 10.27 -0.41
CA GLU A 72 -15.18 9.17 0.28
C GLU A 72 -14.67 9.60 1.68
N ASP A 73 -14.98 10.81 2.15
CA ASP A 73 -14.55 11.30 3.46
C ASP A 73 -15.54 10.89 4.57
N PRO A 74 -15.13 10.07 5.54
CA PRO A 74 -15.99 9.66 6.65
C PRO A 74 -16.53 10.80 7.51
N LYS A 75 -15.88 11.98 7.51
CA LYS A 75 -16.35 13.18 8.23
C LYS A 75 -17.60 13.80 7.61
N PHE A 76 -17.84 13.54 6.32
CA PHE A 76 -18.96 14.12 5.58
C PHE A 76 -19.96 13.06 5.11
N PHE A 77 -19.51 11.81 4.93
CA PHE A 77 -20.36 10.71 4.51
C PHE A 77 -21.31 10.24 5.62
N GLN A 78 -22.58 10.08 5.27
CA GLN A 78 -23.58 9.38 6.07
C GLN A 78 -24.33 8.37 5.19
N SER A 79 -24.34 7.11 5.64
CA SER A 79 -25.04 6.01 5.00
C SER A 79 -26.55 6.20 5.07
N GLN A 80 -27.21 6.10 3.92
CA GLN A 80 -28.67 6.16 3.83
C GLN A 80 -29.32 4.83 4.22
N ARG A 81 -28.61 3.71 4.08
CA ARG A 81 -29.15 2.38 4.45
C ARG A 81 -29.03 2.08 5.94
N THR A 82 -27.96 2.55 6.57
CA THR A 82 -27.62 2.19 7.96
C THR A 82 -27.67 3.35 8.93
N GLY A 83 -27.73 4.60 8.44
CA GLY A 83 -27.66 5.81 9.25
C GLY A 83 -26.28 6.09 9.85
N ARG A 84 -25.25 5.29 9.51
CA ARG A 84 -23.89 5.42 10.04
C ARG A 84 -23.15 6.61 9.45
N GLY A 85 -22.30 7.23 10.26
CA GLY A 85 -21.64 8.48 9.91
C GLY A 85 -22.59 9.69 10.08
N PRO A 86 -22.08 10.93 9.90
CA PRO A 86 -20.67 11.26 9.74
C PRO A 86 -19.84 10.95 10.99
N LEU A 87 -18.55 10.66 10.81
CA LEU A 87 -17.61 10.43 11.90
C LEU A 87 -17.07 11.75 12.43
N VAL A 88 -17.37 12.05 13.70
CA VAL A 88 -16.90 13.25 14.41
C VAL A 88 -15.68 12.96 15.27
N GLU A 89 -15.10 14.00 15.87
CA GLU A 89 -13.92 13.84 16.72
C GLU A 89 -14.26 12.95 17.91
N GLY A 90 -13.39 12.00 18.24
CA GLY A 90 -13.67 10.98 19.25
C GLY A 90 -14.68 9.91 18.82
N TRP A 91 -14.95 9.75 17.51
CA TRP A 91 -15.88 8.72 17.00
C TRP A 91 -15.57 7.31 17.50
N LYS A 92 -14.28 6.98 17.72
CA LYS A 92 -13.80 5.67 18.20
C LYS A 92 -14.47 5.23 19.51
N ASP A 93 -14.80 6.18 20.38
CA ASP A 93 -15.39 5.91 21.71
C ASP A 93 -16.90 6.18 21.76
N THR A 94 -17.40 7.01 20.85
CA THR A 94 -18.79 7.48 20.85
C THR A 94 -19.69 6.74 19.86
N THR A 95 -19.10 6.01 18.91
CA THR A 95 -19.84 5.35 17.82
C THR A 95 -19.94 3.85 18.05
N GLN A 96 -21.14 3.31 17.89
CA GLN A 96 -21.39 1.86 17.94
C GLN A 96 -22.28 1.44 16.77
N PRO A 97 -22.07 0.23 16.21
CA PRO A 97 -21.12 -0.82 16.63
C PRO A 97 -19.70 -0.68 16.06
N VAL A 98 -18.66 -0.58 16.90
CA VAL A 98 -17.25 -0.47 16.46
C VAL A 98 -16.51 -1.79 16.35
N MET A 99 -15.60 -1.88 15.39
CA MET A 99 -14.63 -2.97 15.29
C MET A 99 -13.24 -2.46 14.91
N CYS A 100 -12.22 -3.20 15.35
CA CYS A 100 -10.85 -2.91 15.04
C CYS A 100 -10.24 -4.03 14.18
N SER A 101 -9.61 -3.65 13.08
CA SER A 101 -8.73 -4.51 12.28
C SER A 101 -7.29 -4.28 12.73
N TYR A 102 -6.74 -5.25 13.43
CA TYR A 102 -5.34 -5.29 13.85
C TYR A 102 -4.52 -5.94 12.76
N LYS A 103 -3.62 -5.18 12.12
CA LYS A 103 -2.81 -5.63 10.98
C LYS A 103 -1.34 -5.63 11.38
N LEU A 104 -0.77 -6.82 11.58
CA LEU A 104 0.67 -7.00 11.77
C LEU A 104 1.37 -7.11 10.42
N VAL A 105 2.12 -6.08 10.06
CA VAL A 105 2.94 -5.98 8.85
C VAL A 105 4.38 -6.35 9.20
N GLN A 106 4.86 -7.46 8.64
CA GLN A 106 6.23 -7.90 8.81
C GLN A 106 6.93 -7.73 7.46
N ALA A 107 7.93 -6.86 7.42
CA ALA A 107 8.72 -6.61 6.21
C ALA A 107 10.15 -7.10 6.42
N SER A 108 10.66 -7.89 5.47
CA SER A 108 12.04 -8.38 5.48
C SER A 108 12.72 -8.11 4.14
N PHE A 109 13.99 -7.74 4.21
CA PHE A 109 14.82 -7.44 3.04
C PHE A 109 16.20 -8.08 3.20
N GLU A 110 16.64 -8.76 2.15
CA GLU A 110 17.94 -9.41 2.09
C GLU A 110 18.89 -8.62 1.16
N VAL A 111 19.93 -7.97 1.71
CA VAL A 111 20.98 -7.28 0.92
C VAL A 111 22.28 -8.07 0.88
N TRP A 112 22.88 -8.22 -0.31
CA TRP A 112 24.29 -8.56 -0.48
C TRP A 112 24.96 -7.60 -1.48
N GLY A 113 26.22 -7.22 -1.21
CA GLY A 113 27.17 -6.74 -2.23
C GLY A 113 26.97 -5.34 -2.82
N MET A 114 27.80 -4.38 -2.38
CA MET A 114 28.35 -3.34 -3.26
C MET A 114 29.83 -3.63 -3.58
N GLN A 115 30.18 -4.89 -3.83
CA GLN A 115 31.50 -5.27 -4.34
C GLN A 115 31.64 -4.93 -5.82
N THR A 116 31.74 -3.64 -6.11
CA THR A 116 32.35 -3.18 -7.36
C THR A 116 33.87 -3.16 -7.19
N ARG A 117 34.62 -3.06 -8.30
CA ARG A 117 36.10 -3.07 -8.38
C ARG A 117 36.84 -2.04 -7.47
N VAL A 118 36.11 -1.29 -6.66
CA VAL A 118 36.58 -0.40 -5.60
C VAL A 118 36.93 -1.18 -4.32
N GLU A 119 36.29 -2.32 -4.03
CA GLU A 119 36.55 -3.10 -2.81
C GLU A 119 37.94 -3.77 -2.80
N ASP A 120 38.48 -4.19 -3.95
CA ASP A 120 39.86 -4.68 -4.04
C ASP A 120 40.91 -3.62 -3.63
N PHE A 121 40.54 -2.34 -3.66
CA PHE A 121 41.39 -1.23 -3.22
C PHE A 121 41.14 -0.82 -1.75
N ILE A 122 39.97 -1.15 -1.19
CA ILE A 122 39.49 -0.69 0.13
C ILE A 122 39.80 -1.67 1.28
N HIS A 123 40.30 -2.87 1.00
CA HIS A 123 40.79 -3.80 2.03
C HIS A 123 41.93 -3.25 2.91
N ARG A 124 42.44 -2.03 2.64
CA ARG A 124 43.45 -1.36 3.46
C ARG A 124 42.93 -0.46 4.58
N VAL A 125 41.62 -0.22 4.73
CA VAL A 125 41.13 0.66 5.82
C VAL A 125 39.81 0.15 6.42
N ILE A 126 39.88 -0.40 7.64
CA ILE A 126 38.76 -0.94 8.44
C ILE A 126 37.57 0.04 8.55
N TYR A 127 37.83 1.34 8.54
CA TYR A 127 36.79 2.39 8.62
C TYR A 127 35.85 2.45 7.40
N LEU A 128 36.32 2.07 6.21
CA LEU A 128 35.52 2.13 4.99
C LEU A 128 34.51 0.99 4.90
N GLN A 129 34.85 -0.19 5.44
CA GLN A 129 33.94 -1.34 5.50
C GLN A 129 32.73 -1.03 6.39
N THR A 130 32.96 -0.52 7.60
CA THR A 130 31.90 -0.11 8.53
C THR A 130 31.03 1.01 7.93
N PHE A 131 31.63 1.93 7.17
CA PHE A 131 30.89 3.00 6.51
C PHE A 131 29.99 2.49 5.37
N VAL A 132 30.46 1.54 4.56
CA VAL A 132 29.65 0.91 3.49
C VAL A 132 28.49 0.11 4.09
N GLU A 133 28.73 -0.66 5.14
CA GLU A 133 27.68 -1.38 5.89
C GLU A 133 26.63 -0.43 6.47
N TYR A 134 27.07 0.69 7.05
CA TYR A 134 26.17 1.72 7.57
C TYR A 134 25.33 2.40 6.47
N LEU A 135 25.94 2.72 5.32
CA LEU A 135 25.20 3.28 4.19
C LEU A 135 24.19 2.27 3.61
N ASN A 136 24.54 0.99 3.56
CA ASN A 136 23.63 -0.07 3.13
C ASN A 136 22.47 -0.22 4.11
N TYR A 137 22.75 -0.26 5.41
CA TYR A 137 21.72 -0.26 6.46
C TYR A 137 20.77 0.94 6.31
N LYS A 138 21.32 2.15 6.16
CA LYS A 138 20.50 3.37 5.97
C LYS A 138 19.62 3.30 4.73
N LYS A 139 20.16 2.85 3.59
CA LYS A 139 19.37 2.68 2.36
C LYS A 139 18.24 1.68 2.56
N CYS A 140 18.49 0.56 3.23
CA CYS A 140 17.48 -0.45 3.54
C CYS A 140 16.39 0.11 4.47
N ALA A 141 16.79 0.79 5.53
CA ALA A 141 15.88 1.41 6.47
C ALA A 141 14.97 2.44 5.78
N THR A 142 15.52 3.27 4.88
CA THR A 142 14.70 4.22 4.10
C THR A 142 13.75 3.51 3.14
N ILE A 143 14.20 2.48 2.42
CA ILE A 143 13.35 1.70 1.51
C ILE A 143 12.21 1.03 2.29
N MET A 144 12.52 0.41 3.42
CA MET A 144 11.56 -0.23 4.30
C MET A 144 10.54 0.78 4.84
N PHE A 145 11.00 1.94 5.31
CA PHE A 145 10.12 3.03 5.75
C PHE A 145 9.17 3.48 4.63
N LEU A 146 9.67 3.67 3.40
CA LEU A 146 8.83 4.04 2.26
C LEU A 146 7.79 2.96 1.91
N HIS A 147 8.16 1.68 1.99
CA HIS A 147 7.21 0.60 1.76
C HIS A 147 6.14 0.52 2.85
N LEU A 148 6.53 0.66 4.13
CA LEU A 148 5.60 0.66 5.26
C LEU A 148 4.65 1.86 5.18
N GLN A 149 5.16 3.05 4.85
CA GLN A 149 4.33 4.23 4.63
C GLN A 149 3.32 4.02 3.48
N CYS A 150 3.77 3.42 2.37
CA CYS A 150 2.89 3.09 1.25
C CYS A 150 1.77 2.11 1.67
N ILE A 151 2.10 1.09 2.46
CA ILE A 151 1.11 0.13 2.99
C ILE A 151 0.10 0.87 3.88
N ARG A 152 0.58 1.75 4.76
CA ARG A 152 -0.26 2.57 5.62
C ARG A 152 -1.24 3.41 4.82
N ASP A 153 -0.75 4.12 3.79
CA ASP A 153 -1.56 4.99 2.94
C ASP A 153 -2.62 4.20 2.14
N ILE A 154 -2.24 3.03 1.60
CA ILE A 154 -3.17 2.13 0.89
C ILE A 154 -4.29 1.66 1.82
N LEU A 155 -3.93 1.28 3.04
CA LEU A 155 -4.90 0.79 4.02
C LEU A 155 -5.81 1.94 4.49
N LEU A 156 -5.27 3.12 4.78
CA LEU A 156 -6.08 4.30 5.10
C LEU A 156 -7.09 4.59 3.99
N LEU A 157 -6.63 4.67 2.74
CA LEU A 157 -7.49 4.94 1.59
C LEU A 157 -8.57 3.87 1.42
N GLY A 158 -8.18 2.59 1.41
CA GLY A 158 -9.11 1.49 1.17
C GLY A 158 -10.19 1.38 2.25
N HIS A 159 -9.85 1.69 3.51
CA HIS A 159 -10.84 1.67 4.59
C HIS A 159 -11.76 2.90 4.61
N ARG A 160 -11.29 4.08 4.18
CA ARG A 160 -12.16 5.24 3.92
C ARG A 160 -13.20 4.90 2.84
N GLN A 161 -12.74 4.30 1.75
CA GLN A 161 -13.60 3.83 0.65
C GLN A 161 -14.59 2.77 1.12
N ALA A 162 -14.14 1.76 1.87
CA ALA A 162 -15.03 0.73 2.40
C ALA A 162 -16.13 1.32 3.30
N PHE A 163 -15.83 2.36 4.08
CA PHE A 163 -16.82 3.07 4.88
C PHE A 163 -17.80 3.87 4.03
N ALA A 164 -17.30 4.67 3.09
CA ALA A 164 -18.12 5.49 2.20
C ALA A 164 -19.00 4.68 1.23
N TRP A 165 -18.60 3.46 0.89
CA TRP A 165 -19.36 2.56 0.02
C TRP A 165 -20.23 1.56 0.78
N ILE A 166 -20.44 1.76 2.09
CA ILE A 166 -21.26 0.84 2.91
C ILE A 166 -22.65 0.60 2.33
N ASP A 167 -23.27 1.62 1.73
CA ASP A 167 -24.60 1.48 1.13
C ASP A 167 -24.61 0.49 -0.05
N GLU A 168 -23.49 0.30 -0.73
CA GLU A 168 -23.37 -0.62 -1.86
C GLU A 168 -23.29 -2.07 -1.40
N TRP A 169 -22.57 -2.35 -0.31
CA TRP A 169 -22.27 -3.72 0.12
C TRP A 169 -23.03 -4.21 1.36
N TYR A 170 -23.69 -3.35 2.14
CA TYR A 170 -24.25 -3.70 3.46
C TYR A 170 -25.22 -4.90 3.44
N ASP A 171 -26.07 -5.00 2.41
CA ASP A 171 -27.05 -6.09 2.28
C ASP A 171 -26.64 -7.14 1.23
N MET A 172 -25.38 -7.16 0.79
CA MET A 172 -24.88 -8.20 -0.10
C MET A 172 -24.80 -9.54 0.63
N THR A 173 -25.29 -10.59 -0.02
CA THR A 173 -25.11 -11.97 0.44
C THR A 173 -23.74 -12.50 0.02
N LEU A 174 -23.28 -13.60 0.64
CA LEU A 174 -22.06 -14.29 0.19
C LEU A 174 -22.16 -14.76 -1.27
N GLU A 175 -23.37 -15.03 -1.76
CA GLU A 175 -23.58 -15.40 -3.15
C GLU A 175 -23.39 -14.20 -4.08
N ASP A 176 -23.92 -13.03 -3.72
CA ASP A 176 -23.69 -11.79 -4.48
C ASP A 176 -22.20 -11.44 -4.55
N VAL A 177 -21.48 -11.63 -3.44
CA VAL A 177 -20.01 -11.44 -3.39
C VAL A 177 -19.31 -12.40 -4.36
N ARG A 178 -19.65 -13.70 -4.35
CA ARG A 178 -19.03 -14.66 -5.27
C ARG A 178 -19.31 -14.33 -6.73
N GLN A 179 -20.53 -13.93 -7.05
CA GLN A 179 -20.89 -13.54 -8.42
C GLN A 179 -20.13 -12.28 -8.85
N TYR A 180 -20.01 -11.30 -7.96
CA TYR A 180 -19.21 -10.11 -8.20
C TYR A 180 -17.74 -10.46 -8.44
N GLU A 181 -17.11 -11.27 -7.58
CA GLU A 181 -15.72 -11.73 -7.75
C GLU A 181 -15.51 -12.45 -9.09
N GLN A 182 -16.40 -13.36 -9.46
CA GLN A 182 -16.35 -14.07 -10.74
C GLN A 182 -16.42 -13.11 -11.93
N LYS A 183 -17.34 -12.15 -11.90
CA LYS A 183 -17.50 -11.13 -12.95
C LYS A 183 -16.22 -10.28 -13.06
N MET A 184 -15.73 -9.75 -11.94
CA MET A 184 -14.52 -8.92 -11.92
C MET A 184 -13.28 -9.68 -12.41
N GLN A 185 -13.16 -10.96 -12.04
CA GLN A 185 -12.08 -11.82 -12.51
C GLN A 185 -12.18 -12.05 -14.03
N ALA A 186 -13.38 -12.31 -14.55
CA ALA A 186 -13.60 -12.48 -15.99
C ALA A 186 -13.26 -11.20 -16.79
N GLU A 187 -13.72 -10.04 -16.34
CA GLU A 187 -13.42 -8.75 -16.96
C GLU A 187 -11.91 -8.44 -16.93
N THR A 188 -11.24 -8.76 -15.82
CA THR A 188 -9.79 -8.58 -15.69
C THR A 188 -9.03 -9.49 -16.67
N ASN A 189 -9.42 -10.76 -16.75
CA ASN A 189 -8.81 -11.71 -17.69
C ASN A 189 -8.98 -11.26 -19.14
N GLU A 190 -10.15 -10.72 -19.49
CA GLU A 190 -10.42 -10.20 -20.83
C GLU A 190 -9.57 -8.95 -21.14
N LYS A 191 -9.45 -8.00 -20.19
CA LYS A 191 -8.57 -6.82 -20.35
C LYS A 191 -7.10 -7.23 -20.53
N VAL A 192 -6.62 -8.21 -19.77
CA VAL A 192 -5.25 -8.75 -19.91
C VAL A 192 -5.06 -9.39 -21.28
N ARG A 193 -6.03 -10.19 -21.73
CA ARG A 193 -6.01 -10.84 -23.04
C ARG A 193 -5.95 -9.82 -24.18
N LEU A 194 -6.83 -8.81 -24.15
CA LEU A 194 -6.85 -7.73 -25.16
C LEU A 194 -5.54 -6.92 -25.16
N ARG A 195 -4.98 -6.64 -23.98
CA ARG A 195 -3.69 -5.96 -23.85
C ARG A 195 -2.56 -6.76 -24.48
N ASN A 196 -2.54 -8.08 -24.30
CA ASN A 196 -1.52 -8.95 -24.90
C ASN A 196 -1.66 -8.99 -26.43
N MET A 197 -2.89 -9.09 -26.97
CA MET A 197 -3.12 -9.06 -28.42
C MET A 197 -2.73 -7.73 -29.07
N ASN A 198 -2.92 -6.60 -28.40
CA ASN A 198 -2.50 -5.29 -28.90
C ASN A 198 -0.98 -5.11 -28.92
N ASN A 199 -0.24 -5.82 -28.07
CA ASN A 199 1.23 -5.78 -28.04
C ASN A 199 1.90 -6.68 -29.09
N GLU A 200 1.16 -7.62 -29.71
CA GLU A 200 1.68 -8.58 -30.69
C GLU A 200 1.45 -8.18 -32.17
N LYS A 201 0.89 -6.99 -32.46
CA LYS A 201 0.72 -6.55 -33.86
C LYS A 201 2.10 -6.28 -34.51
N PRO A 202 2.42 -6.87 -35.68
CA PRO A 202 3.69 -6.63 -36.37
C PRO A 202 3.78 -5.16 -36.82
N ALA A 203 4.92 -4.52 -36.54
CA ALA A 203 5.24 -3.23 -37.13
C ALA A 203 5.25 -3.35 -38.66
N THR A 204 4.30 -2.69 -39.32
CA THR A 204 4.31 -2.50 -40.78
C THR A 204 5.61 -1.81 -41.20
N PRO A 205 6.34 -2.31 -42.21
CA PRO A 205 7.59 -1.71 -42.65
C PRO A 205 7.29 -0.37 -43.34
N THR A 206 7.66 0.74 -42.71
CA THR A 206 7.66 2.06 -43.35
C THR A 206 9.04 2.31 -43.95
N THR A 207 9.07 2.43 -45.28
CA THR A 207 10.22 2.75 -46.12
C THR A 207 10.90 4.06 -45.69
N PRO A 208 12.25 4.15 -45.66
CA PRO A 208 12.94 5.34 -45.18
C PRO A 208 12.97 6.42 -46.27
N THR A 209 12.40 7.60 -45.99
CA THR A 209 12.71 8.80 -46.77
C THR A 209 13.60 9.71 -45.93
N SER A 210 14.82 9.90 -46.41
CA SER A 210 15.89 10.72 -45.86
C SER A 210 15.53 12.21 -45.87
N SER A 211 15.58 12.86 -44.69
CA SER A 211 16.00 14.26 -44.60
C SER A 211 16.59 14.55 -43.21
N VAL A 212 17.73 15.24 -43.24
CA VAL A 212 18.69 15.53 -42.15
C VAL A 212 18.15 16.65 -41.22
N PRO A 213 18.61 16.72 -39.95
CA PRO A 213 17.81 17.22 -38.83
C PRO A 213 18.02 18.71 -38.55
N SER A 214 16.99 19.36 -38.03
CA SER A 214 17.07 20.68 -37.39
C SER A 214 16.63 20.57 -35.93
N SER A 215 17.56 20.90 -35.02
CA SER A 215 17.36 20.91 -33.57
C SER A 215 16.47 22.08 -33.13
N PRO A 216 15.57 21.86 -32.15
CA PRO A 216 15.26 22.89 -31.18
C PRO A 216 15.55 22.45 -29.73
N LEU A 217 15.96 23.45 -28.94
CA LEU A 217 16.31 23.46 -27.51
C LEU A 217 15.14 23.03 -26.57
N PRO A 218 15.39 22.82 -25.26
CA PRO A 218 14.71 21.83 -24.43
C PRO A 218 13.30 22.24 -24.00
N LYS A 219 12.36 21.29 -24.10
CA LYS A 219 11.08 21.33 -23.40
C LYS A 219 11.18 20.54 -22.10
N SER A 220 10.78 21.20 -21.02
CA SER A 220 10.58 20.65 -19.68
C SER A 220 9.73 19.37 -19.71
N PRO A 221 10.06 18.31 -18.95
CA PRO A 221 9.21 17.14 -18.85
C PRO A 221 8.03 17.47 -17.93
N THR A 222 6.92 17.82 -18.58
CA THR A 222 5.57 17.75 -18.03
C THR A 222 5.33 16.36 -17.46
N GLN A 223 4.73 16.33 -16.27
CA GLN A 223 4.42 15.15 -15.47
C GLN A 223 3.69 14.08 -16.31
N SER A 224 4.30 12.89 -16.41
CA SER A 224 3.56 11.70 -16.84
C SER A 224 2.78 11.16 -15.65
N THR A 225 1.51 11.53 -15.57
CA THR A 225 0.54 10.88 -14.67
C THR A 225 0.22 9.49 -15.23
N ARG A 226 1.05 8.50 -14.92
CA ARG A 226 0.63 7.09 -14.98
C ARG A 226 -0.22 6.81 -13.73
N SER A 227 -1.53 6.99 -13.86
CA SER A 227 -2.52 6.47 -12.93
C SER A 227 -2.73 4.99 -13.26
N TRP A 228 -2.52 4.10 -12.28
CA TRP A 228 -2.64 2.65 -12.46
C TRP A 228 -4.09 2.17 -12.38
N PHE A 229 -5.04 3.01 -11.98
CA PHE A 229 -6.45 2.62 -11.87
C PHE A 229 -7.34 3.80 -12.28
N SER A 230 -8.02 3.66 -13.42
CA SER A 230 -9.17 4.49 -13.78
C SER A 230 -10.34 3.54 -14.04
N TRP A 231 -11.35 3.60 -13.18
CA TRP A 231 -12.65 2.98 -13.45
C TRP A 231 -13.56 4.06 -14.04
N SER A 232 -14.15 3.72 -15.18
CA SER A 232 -15.29 4.38 -15.84
C SER A 232 -16.32 3.30 -16.12
#